data_AF-A0A918TG24-F1
#
_entry.id   AF-A0A918TG24-F1
#
_cell.length_a   1.000
_cell.length_b   1.000
_cell.length_c   1.000
_cell.angle_alpha   90.00
_cell.angle_beta   90.00
_cell.angle_gamma   90.00
#
_symmetry.space_group_name_H-M   'P 1'
#
loop_
_entity.id
_entity.type
_entity.pdbx_description
1 polymer ?
#
loop_
_entity_poly.entity_id
_entity_poly.type
_entity_poly.pdbx_seq_one_letter_code
_entity_poly.pdbx_strand_id
1 'polypeptide(L)'
;MLDLGHALELALIAFAMGSLSLFGWKLGGKIEDSPETYQEHFAEKRPLLFAVLVNLFHGEERATRMLGRLLSKGMPVAAMGAYTMCVVLVALMVMNLAGLSDSVGPVVEFLARFERGLAGN
;
A
#
# COMPACT_ATOMS: atom_id res chain seq x y z
N MET A 1 -5.51 -23.66 -10.19
CA MET A 1 -4.80 -22.81 -11.17
C MET A 1 -5.15 -21.37 -10.86
N LEU A 2 -4.17 -20.48 -10.79
CA LEU A 2 -4.43 -19.03 -10.76
C LEU A 2 -5.13 -18.69 -12.08
N ASP A 3 -6.42 -18.41 -12.01
CA ASP A 3 -7.20 -18.01 -13.18
C ASP A 3 -6.66 -16.65 -13.66
N LEU A 4 -6.53 -16.48 -14.97
CA LEU A 4 -5.92 -15.30 -15.57
C LEU A 4 -6.62 -14.01 -15.12
N GLY A 5 -7.95 -14.10 -14.91
CA GLY A 5 -8.76 -13.01 -14.34
C GLY A 5 -8.38 -12.66 -12.90
N HIS A 6 -8.15 -13.65 -12.03
CA HIS A 6 -7.77 -13.42 -10.64
C HIS A 6 -6.39 -12.75 -10.51
N ALA A 7 -5.43 -13.12 -11.37
CA ALA A 7 -4.11 -12.49 -11.37
C ALA A 7 -4.19 -11.00 -11.74
N LEU A 8 -5.06 -10.64 -12.69
CA LEU A 8 -5.30 -9.27 -13.10
C LEU A 8 -6.01 -8.45 -12.00
N GLU A 9 -7.02 -9.04 -11.35
CA GLU A 9 -7.71 -8.41 -10.22
C GLU A 9 -6.76 -8.11 -9.06
N LEU A 10 -5.91 -9.07 -8.69
CA LEU A 10 -4.89 -8.88 -7.66
C LEU A 10 -3.85 -7.83 -8.05
N ALA A 11 -3.46 -7.77 -9.33
CA ALA A 11 -2.56 -6.73 -9.83
C ALA A 11 -3.19 -5.33 -9.72
N LEU A 12 -4.48 -5.20 -10.05
CA LEU A 12 -5.23 -3.94 -9.91
C LEU A 12 -5.35 -3.51 -8.44
N ILE A 13 -5.63 -4.44 -7.52
CA ILE A 13 -5.66 -4.18 -6.08
C ILE A 13 -4.29 -3.71 -5.60
N ALA A 14 -3.22 -4.41 -6.00
CA ALA A 14 -1.85 -4.03 -5.65
C ALA A 14 -1.49 -2.64 -6.18
N PHE A 15 -1.88 -2.31 -7.42
CA PHE A 15 -1.69 -0.98 -7.99
C PHE A 15 -2.45 0.12 -7.24
N ALA A 16 -3.71 -0.14 -6.87
CA ALA A 16 -4.53 0.78 -6.07
C ALA A 16 -3.90 1.02 -4.68
N MET A 17 -3.48 -0.05 -4.02
CA MET A 17 -2.77 0.01 -2.73
C MET A 17 -1.46 0.79 -2.80
N GLY A 18 -0.68 0.60 -3.87
CA GLY A 18 0.54 1.37 -4.09
C GLY A 18 0.26 2.88 -4.25
N SER A 19 -0.80 3.20 -4.99
CA SER A 19 -1.23 4.59 -5.23
C SER A 19 -1.75 5.27 -3.97
N LEU A 20 -2.54 4.56 -3.15
CA LEU A 20 -2.99 5.02 -1.83
C LEU A 20 -1.81 5.22 -0.88
N SER A 21 -0.82 4.33 -0.93
CA SER A 21 0.40 4.44 -0.12
C SER A 21 1.22 5.69 -0.52
N LEU A 22 1.36 5.98 -1.81
CA LEU A 22 2.00 7.23 -2.27
C LEU A 22 1.25 8.49 -1.79
N PHE A 23 -0.08 8.44 -1.78
CA PHE A 23 -0.89 9.51 -1.20
C PHE A 23 -0.60 9.67 0.29
N GLY A 24 -0.61 8.57 1.05
CA GLY A 24 -0.27 8.55 2.47
C GLY A 24 1.15 9.05 2.76
N TRP A 25 2.12 8.76 1.89
CA TRP A 25 3.49 9.28 1.98
C TRP A 25 3.54 10.80 1.83
N LYS A 26 2.94 11.34 0.76
CA LYS A 26 2.86 12.79 0.53
C LYS A 26 2.13 13.50 1.67
N LEU A 27 1.07 12.88 2.17
CA LEU A 27 0.29 13.39 3.29
C LEU A 27 1.12 13.38 4.59
N GLY A 28 1.83 12.29 4.87
CA GLY A 28 2.70 12.13 6.03
C GLY A 28 3.81 13.18 6.08
N GLY A 29 4.45 13.47 4.93
CA GLY A 29 5.45 14.54 4.83
C GLY A 29 4.86 15.90 5.19
N LYS A 30 3.68 16.25 4.66
CA LYS A 30 3.01 17.51 4.99
C LYS A 30 2.61 17.62 6.47
N ILE A 31 2.20 16.50 7.09
CA ILE A 31 1.88 16.45 8.52
C ILE A 31 3.15 16.61 9.37
N GLU A 32 4.27 16.01 8.96
CA GLU A 32 5.56 16.14 9.65
C GLU A 32 6.10 17.56 9.57
N ASP A 33 5.97 18.21 8.41
CA ASP A 33 6.48 19.57 8.15
C ASP A 33 5.62 20.68 8.77
N SER A 34 4.30 20.50 8.83
CA SER A 34 3.37 21.56 9.27
C SER A 34 2.15 20.97 10.01
N PRO A 35 2.34 20.45 11.24
CA PRO A 35 1.28 19.79 12.00
C PRO A 35 0.15 20.75 12.37
N GLU A 36 0.45 22.01 12.70
CA GLU A 36 -0.53 23.04 13.09
C GLU A 36 -1.51 23.37 11.95
N THR A 37 -0.98 23.65 10.75
CA THR A 37 -1.79 23.90 9.54
C THR A 37 -2.66 22.70 9.19
N TYR A 38 -2.19 21.48 9.45
CA TYR A 38 -3.00 20.27 9.24
C TYR A 38 -4.13 20.14 10.27
N GLN A 39 -3.89 20.48 11.53
CA GLN A 39 -4.94 20.48 12.56
C GLN A 39 -6.03 21.50 12.24
N GLU A 40 -5.67 22.70 11.79
CA GLU A 40 -6.62 23.74 11.36
C GLU A 40 -7.42 23.29 10.13
N HIS A 41 -6.77 22.72 9.11
CA HIS A 41 -7.45 22.31 7.87
C HIS A 41 -8.44 21.15 8.05
N PHE A 42 -8.19 20.24 9.00
CA PHE A 42 -9.07 19.10 9.31
C PHE A 42 -10.14 19.44 10.36
N ALA A 43 -9.98 20.52 11.13
CA ALA A 43 -11.06 21.07 11.94
C ALA A 43 -12.19 21.64 11.05
N GLU A 44 -11.83 22.22 9.90
CA GLU A 44 -12.81 22.77 8.94
C GLU A 44 -13.40 21.73 7.97
N LYS A 45 -12.62 20.72 7.54
CA LYS A 45 -13.06 19.74 6.55
C LYS A 45 -13.12 18.34 7.17
N ARG A 46 -14.31 17.73 7.14
CA ARG A 46 -14.61 16.39 7.69
C ARG A 46 -14.43 15.26 6.65
N PRO A 47 -13.24 14.66 6.44
CA PRO A 47 -13.15 13.31 5.89
C PRO A 47 -13.00 12.27 7.03
N LEU A 48 -13.98 11.37 7.12
CA LEU A 48 -14.31 10.53 8.28
C LEU A 48 -13.21 9.59 8.82
N LEU A 49 -12.28 9.09 8.00
CA LEU A 49 -11.30 8.09 8.46
C LEU A 49 -9.97 8.71 8.87
N PHE A 50 -9.48 9.65 8.07
CA PHE A 50 -8.20 10.31 8.34
C PHE A 50 -8.33 11.39 9.42
N ALA A 51 -9.46 12.11 9.45
CA ALA A 51 -9.77 13.02 10.54
C ALA A 51 -9.91 12.28 11.88
N VAL A 52 -10.38 11.03 11.89
CA VAL A 52 -10.46 10.22 13.12
C VAL A 52 -9.07 9.81 13.62
N LEU A 53 -8.16 9.38 12.74
CA LEU A 53 -6.77 9.08 13.11
C LEU A 53 -6.04 10.32 13.63
N VAL A 54 -6.26 11.48 13.02
CA VAL A 54 -5.66 12.75 13.47
C VAL A 54 -6.35 13.27 14.73
N ASN A 55 -7.68 13.13 14.87
CA ASN A 55 -8.42 13.55 16.05
C ASN A 55 -8.11 12.71 17.30
N LEU A 56 -7.71 11.45 17.14
CA LEU A 56 -7.19 10.62 18.24
C LEU A 56 -5.91 11.20 18.87
N PHE A 57 -5.18 12.04 18.13
CA PHE A 57 -3.96 12.71 18.56
C PHE A 57 -4.12 14.24 18.63
N HIS A 58 -5.36 14.74 18.63
CA HIS A 58 -5.65 16.17 18.65
C HIS A 58 -5.16 16.81 19.95
N GLY A 59 -4.42 17.91 19.85
CA GLY A 59 -3.82 18.61 21.01
C GLY A 59 -2.42 18.13 21.40
N GLU A 60 -1.95 17.00 20.88
CA GLU A 60 -0.57 16.54 21.05
C GLU A 60 0.21 16.70 19.75
N GLU A 61 0.81 17.87 19.57
CA GLU A 61 1.65 18.20 18.41
C GLU A 61 2.72 17.13 18.15
N ARG A 62 3.30 16.59 19.23
CA ARG A 62 4.30 15.50 19.18
C ARG A 62 3.74 14.22 18.56
N ALA A 63 2.52 13.83 18.92
CA ALA A 63 1.89 12.60 18.42
C ALA A 63 1.45 12.76 16.96
N THR A 64 0.94 13.94 16.59
CA THR A 64 0.61 14.29 15.19
C THR A 64 1.86 14.24 14.31
N ARG A 65 2.99 14.79 14.78
CA ARG A 65 4.27 14.74 14.07
C ARG A 65 4.82 13.31 13.98
N MET A 66 4.62 12.50 15.02
CA MET A 66 5.02 11.08 15.02
C MET A 66 4.20 10.26 14.02
N LEU A 67 2.89 10.51 13.90
CA LEU A 67 2.04 9.93 12.86
C LEU A 67 2.50 10.35 11.46
N GLY A 68 2.77 11.64 11.26
CA GLY A 68 3.34 12.17 10.01
C GLY A 68 4.63 11.45 9.62
N ARG A 69 5.53 11.25 10.58
CA ARG A 69 6.79 10.51 10.40
C ARG A 69 6.60 9.03 10.10
N LEU A 70 5.64 8.37 10.75
CA LEU A 70 5.34 6.96 10.50
C LEU A 70 4.79 6.77 9.08
N LEU A 71 3.92 7.67 8.64
CA LEU A 71 3.40 7.68 7.28
C LEU A 71 4.51 8.04 6.27
N SER A 72 5.34 9.04 6.57
CA SER A 72 6.39 9.51 5.68
C SER A 72 7.47 8.44 5.43
N LYS A 73 7.71 7.56 6.40
CA LYS A 73 8.71 6.48 6.32
C LYS A 73 8.14 5.11 5.97
N GLY A 74 6.95 4.77 6.46
CA GLY A 74 6.34 3.45 6.26
C GLY A 74 5.65 3.31 4.90
N MET A 75 4.95 4.36 4.45
CA MET A 75 4.16 4.29 3.22
C MET A 75 4.98 4.15 1.92
N PRO A 76 6.20 4.70 1.79
CA PRO A 76 7.07 4.40 0.65
C PRO A 76 7.41 2.91 0.53
N VAL A 77 7.66 2.23 1.65
CA VAL A 77 7.98 0.79 1.66
C VAL A 77 6.76 -0.02 1.24
N ALA A 78 5.58 0.33 1.76
CA ALA A 78 4.32 -0.29 1.34
C ALA A 78 4.03 -0.07 -0.16
N ALA A 79 4.25 1.15 -0.66
CA ALA A 79 4.09 1.46 -2.08
C ALA A 79 5.04 0.64 -2.96
N MET A 80 6.31 0.53 -2.57
CA MET A 80 7.31 -0.27 -3.29
C MET A 80 6.93 -1.75 -3.32
N GLY A 81 6.52 -2.32 -2.18
CA GLY A 81 6.04 -3.71 -2.13
C GLY A 81 4.82 -3.95 -3.01
N ALA A 82 3.84 -3.05 -2.95
CA ALA A 82 2.61 -3.15 -3.74
C ALA A 82 2.88 -3.05 -5.25
N TYR A 83 3.72 -2.11 -5.70
CA TYR A 83 4.09 -2.02 -7.11
C TYR A 83 4.95 -3.18 -7.58
N THR A 84 5.85 -3.68 -6.74
CA THR A 84 6.65 -4.88 -7.06
C THR A 84 5.72 -6.07 -7.30
N MET A 85 4.74 -6.29 -6.41
CA MET A 85 3.76 -7.35 -6.58
C MET A 85 2.89 -7.16 -7.82
N CYS A 86 2.45 -5.93 -8.12
CA CYS A 86 1.73 -5.62 -9.35
C CYS A 86 2.55 -6.03 -10.60
N VAL A 87 3.81 -5.61 -10.68
CA VAL A 87 4.71 -5.94 -11.80
C VAL A 87 4.91 -7.44 -11.94
N VAL A 88 5.14 -8.15 -10.83
CA VAL A 88 5.31 -9.61 -10.83
C VAL A 88 4.05 -10.32 -11.32
N LEU A 89 2.87 -9.94 -10.83
CA LEU A 89 1.60 -10.54 -11.26
C LEU A 89 1.33 -10.30 -12.75
N VAL A 90 1.57 -9.07 -13.24
CA VAL A 90 1.43 -8.74 -14.66
C VAL A 90 2.44 -9.52 -15.51
N ALA A 91 3.69 -9.63 -15.07
CA ALA A 91 4.72 -10.40 -15.78
C ALA A 91 4.36 -11.88 -15.89
N LEU A 92 3.91 -12.50 -14.79
CA LEU A 92 3.45 -13.89 -14.78
C LEU A 92 2.23 -14.10 -15.69
N MET A 93 1.30 -13.15 -15.72
CA MET A 93 0.15 -13.16 -16.63
C MET A 93 0.60 -13.09 -18.10
N VAL A 94 1.51 -12.17 -18.45
CA VAL A 94 2.04 -12.01 -19.82
C VAL A 94 2.81 -13.25 -20.27
N MET A 95 3.66 -13.81 -19.40
CA MET A 95 4.40 -15.05 -19.70
C MET A 95 3.45 -16.23 -19.92
N ASN A 96 2.38 -16.34 -19.13
CA ASN A 96 1.37 -17.38 -19.32
C ASN A 96 0.62 -17.21 -20.65
N LEU A 97 0.25 -15.97 -21.02
CA LEU A 97 -0.38 -15.67 -22.31
C LEU A 97 0.54 -15.94 -23.51
N ALA A 98 1.86 -15.76 -23.34
CA ALA A 98 2.86 -16.05 -24.35
C ALA A 98 3.17 -17.56 -24.50
N GLY A 99 2.48 -18.44 -23.76
CA GLY A 99 2.71 -19.89 -23.79
C GLY A 99 3.98 -20.33 -23.05
N LEU A 100 4.59 -19.45 -22.23
CA LEU A 100 5.78 -19.74 -21.41
C LEU A 100 5.40 -20.32 -20.04
N SER A 101 4.31 -21.07 -19.95
CA SER A 101 3.72 -21.57 -18.70
C SER A 101 4.70 -22.40 -17.86
N ASP A 102 5.62 -23.13 -18.50
CA ASP A 102 6.66 -23.93 -17.84
C ASP A 102 7.66 -23.07 -17.03
N SER A 103 7.84 -21.80 -17.42
CA SER A 103 8.68 -20.83 -16.71
C SER A 103 7.93 -20.08 -15.59
N VAL A 104 6.60 -20.09 -15.63
CA VAL A 104 5.72 -19.38 -14.67
C VAL A 104 5.42 -20.25 -13.44
N GLY A 105 5.32 -21.56 -13.62
CA GLY A 105 4.99 -22.53 -12.57
C GLY A 105 5.83 -22.40 -11.28
N PRO A 106 7.18 -22.37 -11.34
CA PRO A 106 8.02 -22.26 -10.15
C PRO A 106 7.80 -20.96 -9.35
N VAL A 107 7.51 -19.86 -10.04
CA VAL A 107 7.28 -18.56 -9.39
C VAL A 107 5.91 -18.54 -8.70
N VAL A 108 4.87 -19.08 -9.36
CA VAL A 108 3.55 -19.22 -8.77
C VAL A 108 3.60 -20.14 -7.53
N GLU A 109 4.35 -21.24 -7.61
CA GLU A 109 4.51 -22.16 -6.49
C GLU A 109 5.26 -21.50 -5.32
N PHE A 110 6.29 -20.70 -5.60
CA PHE A 110 6.98 -19.90 -4.60
C PHE A 110 6.03 -18.90 -3.92
N LEU A 111 5.25 -18.15 -4.69
CA LEU A 111 4.27 -17.19 -4.16
C LEU A 111 3.22 -17.89 -3.28
N ALA A 112 2.71 -19.06 -3.70
CA ALA A 112 1.76 -19.86 -2.92
C ALA A 112 2.36 -20.45 -1.64
N ARG A 113 3.68 -20.72 -1.60
CA ARG A 113 4.38 -21.12 -0.36
C ARG A 113 4.59 -19.92 0.56
N PHE A 114 4.92 -18.76 -0.01
CA PHE A 114 5.09 -17.51 0.73
C PHE A 114 3.78 -17.06 1.40
N GLU A 115 2.66 -17.10 0.67
CA GLU A 115 1.33 -16.81 1.20
C GLU A 115 0.96 -17.74 2.37
N ARG A 116 1.19 -19.05 2.22
CA ARG A 116 0.97 -20.02 3.31
C ARG A 116 1.86 -19.79 4.53
N GLY A 117 3.10 -19.35 4.32
CA GLY A 117 4.01 -18.98 5.41
C GLY A 117 3.59 -17.71 6.16
N LEU A 118 2.93 -16.77 5.47
CA LEU A 118 2.37 -15.56 6.07
C LEU A 118 1.05 -15.79 6.80
N ALA A 119 0.20 -16.72 6.33
CA ALA A 119 -1.08 -17.05 6.95
C ALA A 119 -0.98 -18.03 8.14
N GLY A 120 0.19 -18.66 8.33
CA GLY A 120 0.45 -19.65 9.37
C GLY A 120 1.13 -19.13 10.64
N ASN A 121 1.30 -17.80 10.77
CA ASN A 121 1.68 -17.08 11.99
C ASN A 121 0.55 -16.11 12.37
#